data_AF-A0A380FEG7-F1
#
_entry.id   AF-A0A380FEG7-F1
#
_cell.length_a   1.000
_cell.length_b   1.000
_cell.length_c   1.000
_cell.angle_alpha   90.00
_cell.angle_beta   90.00
_cell.angle_gamma   90.00
#
_symmetry.space_group_name_H-M   'P 1'
#
loop_
_entity.id
_entity.type
_entity.pdbx_description
1 polymer ?
#
loop_
_entity_poly.entity_id
_entity_poly.type
_entity_poly.pdbx_seq_one_letter_code
_entity_poly.pdbx_strand_id
1 'polypeptide(L)'
;MKYPVAIWMLAIGAFAIGMSEFVIMGLLPNIARDFDVTVSQAGQLITGYALGVAIGGPILVMLTIKWNRKYLLLVLMGIFILGNIAVSLSPNYGLMMTSRIITSLAHGSFFGIGSILAASMVNPEKRASAMALMFMGLSLSNILGVPFGTLVGQNFGWQMTFIIISIIGVLALIGIIIFVPMRRETVKSSVLKELKILKEKRLWLTLAVTLFGFSSVFCLLHIHFFDVNRCFTCTGKLDFLFINHFRGGCDIR
;
A
#
# COMPACT_ATOMS: atom_id res chain seq x y z
N MET A 1 4.83 -8.58 28.53
CA MET A 1 3.70 -8.15 27.69
C MET A 1 3.32 -9.29 26.76
N LYS A 2 2.18 -9.98 26.94
CA LYS A 2 1.75 -11.02 26.00
C LYS A 2 0.72 -10.42 25.03
N TYR A 3 1.19 -9.82 23.94
CA TYR A 3 0.32 -9.55 22.80
C TYR A 3 -0.08 -10.90 22.20
N PRO A 4 -1.37 -11.15 21.92
CA PRO A 4 -1.77 -12.39 21.28
C PRO A 4 -1.07 -12.52 19.93
N VAL A 5 -0.56 -13.72 19.64
CA VAL A 5 0.13 -14.07 18.38
C VAL A 5 -0.69 -13.64 17.15
N ALA A 6 -2.02 -13.64 17.28
CA ALA A 6 -2.95 -13.14 16.28
C ALA A 6 -2.64 -11.70 15.79
N ILE A 7 -2.20 -10.77 16.65
CA ILE A 7 -1.88 -9.40 16.22
C ILE A 7 -0.62 -9.38 15.36
N TRP A 8 0.37 -10.21 15.68
CA TRP A 8 1.55 -10.37 14.84
C TRP A 8 1.20 -10.94 13.47
N MET A 9 0.27 -11.90 13.40
CA MET A 9 -0.20 -12.43 12.11
C MET A 9 -0.94 -11.36 11.29
N LEU A 10 -1.73 -10.50 11.93
CA LEU A 10 -2.34 -9.33 11.27
C LEU A 10 -1.29 -8.33 10.79
N ALA A 11 -0.21 -8.13 11.56
CA ALA A 11 0.91 -7.28 11.18
C ALA A 11 1.67 -7.84 9.97
N ILE A 12 1.86 -9.17 9.88
CA ILE A 12 2.46 -9.83 8.71
C ILE A 12 1.55 -9.64 7.48
N GLY A 13 0.23 -9.73 7.64
CA GLY A 13 -0.72 -9.41 6.56
C GLY A 13 -0.61 -7.96 6.11
N ALA A 14 -0.57 -7.01 7.06
CA ALA A 14 -0.36 -5.59 6.77
C ALA A 14 1.00 -5.33 6.07
N PHE A 15 2.04 -6.06 6.45
CA PHE A 15 3.35 -6.01 5.79
C PHE A 15 3.26 -6.49 4.34
N ALA A 16 2.64 -7.64 4.07
CA ALA A 16 2.50 -8.17 2.72
C ALA A 16 1.72 -7.20 1.81
N ILE A 17 0.62 -6.64 2.32
CA ILE A 17 -0.21 -5.70 1.58
C ILE A 17 0.55 -4.39 1.30
N GLY A 18 1.22 -3.84 2.31
CA GLY A 18 2.07 -2.66 2.13
C GLY A 18 3.14 -2.90 1.08
N MET A 19 3.79 -4.07 1.13
CA MET A 19 4.89 -4.38 0.21
C MET A 19 4.35 -4.43 -1.23
N SER A 20 3.21 -5.09 -1.45
CA SER A 20 2.51 -5.14 -2.74
C SER A 20 2.12 -3.79 -3.31
N GLU A 21 1.76 -2.85 -2.45
CA GLU A 21 1.33 -1.51 -2.85
C GLU A 21 2.53 -0.68 -3.31
N PHE A 22 3.56 -0.60 -2.47
CA PHE A 22 4.65 0.35 -2.64
C PHE A 22 5.81 -0.18 -3.51
N VAL A 23 6.02 -1.50 -3.58
CA VAL A 23 7.16 -2.06 -4.34
C VAL A 23 7.09 -1.75 -5.84
N ILE A 24 5.89 -1.53 -6.38
CA ILE A 24 5.72 -1.15 -7.78
C ILE A 24 6.51 0.11 -8.12
N MET A 25 6.60 1.07 -7.21
CA MET A 25 7.30 2.33 -7.47
C MET A 25 8.75 2.09 -7.91
N GLY A 26 9.43 1.12 -7.29
CA GLY A 26 10.80 0.73 -7.64
C GLY A 26 10.92 -0.17 -8.87
N LEU A 27 9.81 -0.78 -9.31
CA LEU A 27 9.75 -1.72 -10.44
C LEU A 27 9.11 -1.10 -11.70
N LEU A 28 8.62 0.14 -11.62
CA LEU A 28 7.97 0.86 -12.73
C LEU A 28 8.79 0.82 -14.04
N PRO A 29 10.11 1.10 -14.05
CA PRO A 29 10.89 1.05 -15.29
C PRO A 29 10.99 -0.36 -15.88
N ASN A 30 11.07 -1.40 -15.03
CA ASN A 30 11.13 -2.80 -15.46
C ASN A 30 9.79 -3.23 -16.07
N ILE A 31 8.68 -2.93 -15.40
CA ILE A 31 7.33 -3.23 -15.87
C ILE A 31 7.03 -2.49 -17.18
N ALA A 32 7.44 -1.22 -17.28
CA ALA A 32 7.28 -0.41 -18.49
C ALA A 32 8.01 -1.03 -19.68
N ARG A 33 9.24 -1.51 -19.47
CA ARG A 33 10.04 -2.17 -20.51
C ARG A 33 9.42 -3.50 -20.95
N ASP A 34 8.97 -4.33 -20.00
CA ASP A 34 8.45 -5.66 -20.31
C ASP A 34 7.09 -5.62 -21.04
N PHE A 35 6.29 -4.58 -20.81
CA PHE A 35 5.00 -4.39 -21.51
C PHE A 35 5.06 -3.42 -22.68
N ASP A 36 6.24 -2.89 -23.03
CA ASP A 36 6.43 -1.88 -24.08
C ASP A 36 5.51 -0.66 -23.91
N VAL A 37 5.38 -0.18 -22.67
CA VAL A 37 4.59 1.01 -22.30
C VAL A 37 5.49 2.09 -21.72
N THR A 38 5.02 3.33 -21.74
CA THR A 38 5.74 4.43 -21.09
C THR A 38 5.73 4.28 -19.56
N VAL A 39 6.74 4.81 -18.88
CA VAL A 39 6.79 4.84 -17.40
C VAL A 39 5.58 5.58 -16.82
N SER A 40 5.08 6.61 -17.52
CA SER A 40 3.86 7.33 -17.14
C SER A 40 2.63 6.43 -17.19
N GLN A 41 2.48 5.60 -18.24
CA GLN A 41 1.42 4.59 -18.31
C GLN A 41 1.58 3.57 -17.18
N ALA A 42 2.77 3.02 -16.96
CA ALA A 42 3.01 2.09 -15.84
C ALA A 42 2.65 2.72 -14.48
N GLY A 43 2.84 4.03 -14.32
CA GLY A 43 2.41 4.79 -13.13
C GLY A 43 0.90 4.72 -12.87
N GLN A 44 0.09 4.50 -13.90
CA GLN A 44 -1.36 4.30 -13.72
C GLN A 44 -1.68 3.03 -12.93
N LEU A 45 -0.78 2.05 -12.82
CA LEU A 45 -0.96 0.90 -11.93
C LEU A 45 -1.09 1.31 -10.46
N ILE A 46 -0.44 2.41 -10.07
CA ILE A 46 -0.55 2.98 -8.74
C ILE A 46 -1.89 3.71 -8.62
N THR A 47 -2.24 4.53 -9.60
CA THR A 47 -3.52 5.26 -9.62
C THR A 47 -4.73 4.32 -9.62
N GLY A 48 -4.72 3.28 -10.45
CA GLY A 48 -5.78 2.28 -10.52
C GLY A 48 -5.93 1.51 -9.20
N TYR A 49 -4.80 1.16 -8.57
CA TYR A 49 -4.81 0.57 -7.24
C TYR A 49 -5.41 1.54 -6.19
N ALA A 50 -4.99 2.80 -6.17
CA ALA A 50 -5.52 3.81 -5.25
C ALA A 50 -7.03 4.04 -5.43
N LEU A 51 -7.51 4.12 -6.67
CA LEU A 51 -8.95 4.21 -6.98
C LEU A 51 -9.70 2.98 -6.48
N GLY A 52 -9.14 1.79 -6.67
CA GLY A 52 -9.73 0.55 -6.18
C GLY A 52 -9.75 0.47 -4.65
N VAL A 53 -8.75 0.98 -3.93
CA VAL A 53 -8.84 1.12 -2.46
C VAL A 53 -9.94 2.10 -2.06
N ALA A 54 -9.98 3.28 -2.69
CA ALA A 54 -10.91 4.36 -2.36
C ALA A 54 -12.37 3.96 -2.56
N ILE A 55 -12.67 3.25 -3.65
CA ILE A 55 -14.02 2.79 -3.99
C ILE A 55 -14.32 1.44 -3.32
N GLY A 56 -13.34 0.54 -3.29
CA GLY A 56 -13.49 -0.82 -2.81
C GLY A 56 -13.78 -0.91 -1.32
N GLY A 57 -13.14 -0.07 -0.50
CA GLY A 57 -13.37 -0.06 0.95
C GLY A 57 -14.85 0.11 1.33
N PRO A 58 -15.52 1.22 0.94
CA PRO A 58 -16.94 1.43 1.22
C PRO A 58 -17.85 0.35 0.63
N ILE A 59 -17.60 -0.09 -0.60
CA ILE A 59 -18.43 -1.11 -1.27
C ILE A 59 -18.35 -2.44 -0.52
N LEU A 60 -17.14 -2.91 -0.21
CA LEU A 60 -16.94 -4.16 0.52
C LEU A 60 -17.53 -4.10 1.92
N VAL A 61 -17.36 -3.00 2.64
CA VAL A 61 -17.96 -2.84 3.98
C VAL A 61 -19.48 -2.96 3.90
N MET A 62 -20.14 -2.30 2.93
CA MET A 62 -21.59 -2.41 2.75
C MET A 62 -22.05 -3.82 2.39
N LEU A 63 -21.34 -4.51 1.48
CA LEU A 63 -21.68 -5.86 1.05
C LEU A 63 -21.47 -6.91 2.15
N THR A 64 -20.49 -6.69 3.01
CA THR A 64 -20.03 -7.68 4.00
C THR A 64 -20.42 -7.33 5.43
N ILE A 65 -21.32 -6.36 5.61
CA ILE A 65 -21.76 -5.89 6.94
C ILE A 65 -22.29 -7.02 7.83
N LYS A 66 -22.92 -8.05 7.25
CA LYS A 66 -23.47 -9.20 7.99
C LYS A 66 -22.47 -10.37 8.15
N TRP A 67 -21.30 -10.27 7.53
CA TRP A 67 -20.34 -11.36 7.53
C TRP A 67 -19.54 -11.40 8.83
N ASN A 68 -19.08 -12.59 9.19
CA ASN A 68 -18.14 -12.72 10.30
C ASN A 68 -16.81 -12.06 9.93
N ARG A 69 -16.29 -11.21 10.83
CA ARG A 69 -15.03 -10.49 10.63
C ARG A 69 -13.84 -11.40 10.30
N LYS A 70 -13.72 -12.56 10.96
CA LYS A 70 -12.66 -13.53 10.66
C LYS A 70 -12.83 -14.09 9.25
N TYR A 71 -14.04 -14.53 8.90
CA TYR A 71 -14.33 -15.08 7.57
C TYR A 71 -14.01 -14.06 6.47
N LEU A 72 -14.40 -12.81 6.69
CA LEU A 72 -14.10 -11.72 5.78
C LEU A 72 -12.59 -11.52 5.62
N LEU A 73 -11.80 -11.45 6.71
CA LEU A 73 -10.34 -11.38 6.61
C LEU A 73 -9.73 -12.52 5.78
N LEU A 74 -10.23 -13.74 5.92
CA LEU A 74 -9.76 -14.89 5.15
C LEU A 74 -10.03 -14.72 3.66
N VAL A 75 -11.24 -14.28 3.30
CA VAL A 75 -11.62 -14.00 1.91
C VAL A 75 -10.78 -12.86 1.32
N LEU A 76 -10.60 -11.78 2.08
CA LEU A 76 -9.78 -10.65 1.65
C LEU A 76 -8.33 -11.06 1.40
N MET A 77 -7.74 -11.86 2.30
CA MET A 77 -6.40 -12.41 2.13
C MET A 77 -6.32 -13.38 0.94
N GLY A 78 -7.36 -14.19 0.71
CA GLY A 78 -7.46 -15.04 -0.48
C GLY A 78 -7.46 -14.24 -1.78
N ILE A 79 -8.28 -13.20 -1.88
CA ILE A 79 -8.32 -12.27 -3.02
C ILE A 79 -6.95 -11.62 -3.20
N PHE A 80 -6.32 -11.18 -2.11
CA PHE A 80 -4.99 -10.56 -2.14
C PHE A 80 -3.93 -11.52 -2.72
N ILE A 81 -3.88 -12.77 -2.24
CA ILE A 81 -2.91 -13.76 -2.70
C ILE A 81 -3.15 -14.09 -4.18
N LEU A 82 -4.39 -14.43 -4.54
CA LEU A 82 -4.73 -14.79 -5.93
C LEU A 82 -4.48 -13.62 -6.89
N GLY A 83 -4.79 -12.40 -6.47
CA GLY A 83 -4.55 -11.20 -7.26
C GLY A 83 -3.06 -10.92 -7.48
N ASN A 84 -2.21 -11.14 -6.47
CA ASN A 84 -0.76 -11.00 -6.63
C ASN A 84 -0.15 -12.12 -7.49
N ILE A 85 -0.67 -13.35 -7.40
CA ILE A 85 -0.28 -14.44 -8.31
C ILE A 85 -0.69 -14.09 -9.76
N ALA A 86 -1.90 -13.57 -9.96
CA ALA A 86 -2.37 -13.14 -11.27
C ALA A 86 -1.53 -11.98 -11.85
N VAL A 87 -1.05 -11.06 -11.01
CA VAL A 87 -0.07 -10.04 -11.41
C VAL A 87 1.24 -10.68 -11.86
N SER A 88 1.78 -11.63 -11.09
CA SER A 88 3.03 -12.31 -11.43
C SER A 88 2.95 -13.07 -12.77
N LEU A 89 1.78 -13.65 -13.07
CA LEU A 89 1.53 -14.41 -14.30
C LEU A 89 0.95 -13.54 -15.43
N SER A 90 0.91 -12.22 -15.29
CA SER A 90 0.22 -11.37 -16.25
C SER A 90 0.98 -11.28 -17.59
N PRO A 91 0.35 -11.66 -18.72
CA PRO A 91 1.01 -11.62 -20.04
C PRO A 91 0.89 -10.26 -20.71
N ASN A 92 0.04 -9.36 -20.19
CA ASN A 92 -0.14 -8.01 -20.71
C ASN A 92 -0.52 -7.02 -19.60
N TYR A 93 -0.32 -5.73 -19.90
CA TYR A 93 -0.59 -4.62 -19.00
C TYR A 93 -2.04 -4.55 -18.52
N GLY A 94 -3.02 -4.87 -19.39
CA GLY A 94 -4.44 -4.83 -19.05
C GLY A 94 -4.79 -5.82 -17.94
N LEU A 95 -4.34 -7.07 -18.05
CA LEU A 95 -4.58 -8.08 -17.02
C LEU A 95 -3.89 -7.73 -15.70
N MET A 96 -2.67 -7.17 -15.77
CA MET A 96 -1.96 -6.67 -14.58
C MET A 96 -2.77 -5.59 -13.87
N MET A 97 -3.26 -4.59 -14.62
CA MET A 97 -4.08 -3.50 -14.10
C MET A 97 -5.36 -4.03 -13.45
N THR A 98 -6.12 -4.89 -14.13
CA THR A 98 -7.35 -5.46 -13.59
C THR A 98 -7.08 -6.27 -12.32
N SER A 99 -6.01 -7.08 -12.32
CA SER A 99 -5.61 -7.86 -11.14
C SER A 99 -5.25 -6.95 -9.97
N ARG A 100 -4.55 -5.83 -10.21
CA ARG A 100 -4.26 -4.83 -9.17
C ARG A 100 -5.50 -4.15 -8.63
N ILE A 101 -6.44 -3.76 -9.50
CA ILE A 101 -7.70 -3.16 -9.08
C ILE A 101 -8.45 -4.15 -8.18
N ILE A 102 -8.59 -5.41 -8.59
CA ILE A 102 -9.26 -6.46 -7.78
C ILE A 102 -8.55 -6.66 -6.44
N THR A 103 -7.21 -6.75 -6.45
CA THR A 103 -6.38 -6.91 -5.23
C THR A 103 -6.56 -5.73 -4.27
N SER A 104 -6.64 -4.50 -4.81
CA SER A 104 -6.76 -3.28 -4.02
C SER A 104 -8.08 -3.18 -3.25
N LEU A 105 -9.15 -3.83 -3.74
CA LEU A 105 -10.43 -3.89 -3.03
C LEU A 105 -10.23 -4.50 -1.63
N ALA A 106 -9.38 -5.53 -1.52
CA ALA A 106 -9.13 -6.19 -0.25
C ALA A 106 -8.32 -5.36 0.75
N HIS A 107 -7.52 -4.41 0.25
CA HIS A 107 -6.57 -3.66 1.05
C HIS A 107 -7.27 -2.80 2.13
N GLY A 108 -8.15 -1.88 1.73
CA GLY A 108 -8.78 -0.94 2.66
C GLY A 108 -9.61 -1.66 3.73
N SER A 109 -10.38 -2.68 3.33
CA SER A 109 -11.19 -3.48 4.24
C SER A 109 -10.35 -4.29 5.23
N PHE A 110 -9.20 -4.84 4.80
CA PHE A 110 -8.30 -5.59 5.68
C PHE A 110 -7.80 -4.73 6.84
N PHE A 111 -7.32 -3.51 6.58
CA PHE A 111 -6.86 -2.62 7.65
C PHE A 111 -7.99 -2.16 8.58
N GLY A 112 -9.16 -1.84 8.02
CA GLY A 112 -10.34 -1.47 8.81
C GLY A 112 -10.77 -2.58 9.76
N ILE A 113 -11.01 -3.78 9.24
CA ILE A 113 -11.52 -4.91 10.04
C ILE A 113 -10.42 -5.49 10.94
N GLY A 114 -9.20 -5.60 10.44
CA GLY A 114 -8.06 -6.12 11.17
C GLY A 114 -7.74 -5.25 12.39
N SER A 115 -7.79 -3.91 12.27
CA SER A 115 -7.53 -3.02 13.40
C SER A 115 -8.59 -3.16 14.50
N ILE A 116 -9.86 -3.29 14.11
CA ILE A 116 -10.97 -3.55 15.05
C ILE A 116 -10.80 -4.91 15.73
N LEU A 117 -10.45 -5.96 14.97
CA LEU A 117 -10.18 -7.28 15.54
C LEU A 117 -9.00 -7.27 16.49
N ALA A 118 -7.88 -6.63 16.12
CA ALA A 118 -6.71 -6.45 16.98
C ALA A 118 -7.07 -5.76 18.30
N ALA A 119 -7.83 -4.67 18.24
CA ALA A 119 -8.33 -3.97 19.42
C ALA A 119 -9.28 -4.83 20.28
N SER A 120 -10.09 -5.70 19.67
CA SER A 120 -11.01 -6.57 20.40
C SER A 120 -10.33 -7.71 21.17
N MET A 121 -9.08 -8.05 20.81
CA MET A 121 -8.31 -9.16 21.40
C MET A 121 -7.48 -8.74 22.62
N VAL A 122 -7.49 -7.45 22.99
CA VAL A 122 -6.72 -6.90 24.11
C VAL A 122 -7.62 -6.13 25.07
N ASN A 123 -7.10 -5.87 26.28
CA ASN A 123 -7.77 -5.01 27.25
C ASN A 123 -7.99 -3.60 26.67
N PRO A 124 -9.07 -2.89 27.07
CA PRO A 124 -9.42 -1.57 26.52
C PRO A 124 -8.27 -0.55 26.52
N GLU A 125 -7.47 -0.54 27.57
CA GLU A 125 -6.29 0.33 27.76
C GLU A 125 -5.21 0.11 26.69
N LYS A 126 -5.16 -1.08 26.07
CA LYS A 126 -4.13 -1.47 25.11
C LYS A 126 -4.60 -1.47 23.66
N ARG A 127 -5.84 -1.06 23.39
CA ARG A 127 -6.42 -1.07 22.04
C ARG A 127 -5.61 -0.26 21.04
N ALA A 128 -5.23 0.96 21.41
CA ALA A 128 -4.41 1.82 20.56
C ALA A 128 -3.05 1.16 20.24
N SER A 129 -2.42 0.53 21.23
CA SER A 129 -1.13 -0.16 21.04
C SER A 129 -1.26 -1.42 20.18
N ALA A 130 -2.35 -2.18 20.31
CA ALA A 130 -2.64 -3.32 19.44
C ALA A 130 -2.86 -2.90 17.97
N MET A 131 -3.60 -1.80 17.75
CA MET A 131 -3.77 -1.23 16.42
C MET A 131 -2.43 -0.73 15.86
N ALA A 132 -1.64 -0.01 16.67
CA ALA A 132 -0.31 0.46 16.27
C ALA A 132 0.62 -0.70 15.90
N LEU A 133 0.60 -1.81 16.65
CA LEU A 133 1.39 -3.00 16.35
C LEU A 133 0.99 -3.64 15.01
N MET A 134 -0.30 -3.64 14.67
CA MET A 134 -0.73 -4.07 13.34
C MET A 134 -0.21 -3.14 12.24
N PHE A 135 -0.35 -1.82 12.42
CA PHE A 135 0.14 -0.83 11.45
C PHE A 135 1.67 -0.78 11.36
N MET A 136 2.40 -1.24 12.38
CA MET A 136 3.85 -1.41 12.31
C MET A 136 4.27 -2.33 11.15
N GLY A 137 3.42 -3.29 10.76
CA GLY A 137 3.65 -4.10 9.56
C GLY A 137 3.79 -3.25 8.29
N LEU A 138 2.95 -2.21 8.15
CA LEU A 138 3.01 -1.26 7.03
C LEU A 138 4.31 -0.44 7.06
N SER A 139 4.74 0.01 8.25
CA SER A 139 6.01 0.73 8.41
C SER A 139 7.21 -0.15 8.06
N LEU A 140 7.24 -1.39 8.55
CA LEU A 140 8.30 -2.36 8.25
C LEU A 140 8.33 -2.74 6.77
N SER A 141 7.17 -2.78 6.12
CA SER A 141 7.10 -2.96 4.67
C SER A 141 7.87 -1.88 3.94
N ASN A 142 7.67 -0.60 4.27
CA ASN A 142 8.33 0.49 3.56
C ASN A 142 9.84 0.53 3.82
N ILE A 143 10.27 0.19 5.05
CA ILE A 143 11.68 0.23 5.43
C ILE A 143 12.46 -0.96 4.87
N LEU A 144 11.88 -2.18 4.94
CA LEU A 144 12.58 -3.42 4.59
C LEU A 144 11.98 -4.10 3.37
N GLY A 145 10.66 -4.26 3.35
CA GLY A 145 9.95 -5.01 2.31
C GLY A 145 10.11 -4.40 0.92
N VAL A 146 9.92 -3.09 0.77
CA VAL A 146 9.97 -2.39 -0.52
C VAL A 146 11.38 -2.40 -1.13
N PRO A 147 12.46 -2.02 -0.41
CA PRO A 147 13.81 -2.14 -0.95
C PRO A 147 14.17 -3.58 -1.30
N PHE A 148 13.86 -4.54 -0.41
CA PHE A 148 14.12 -5.96 -0.67
C PHE A 148 13.38 -6.45 -1.92
N GLY A 149 12.09 -6.16 -2.03
CA GLY A 149 11.27 -6.56 -3.17
C GLY A 149 11.70 -5.87 -4.47
N THR A 150 12.20 -4.64 -4.40
CA THR A 150 12.75 -3.93 -5.55
C THR A 150 14.05 -4.58 -6.02
N LEU A 151 14.97 -4.89 -5.09
CA LEU A 151 16.21 -5.59 -5.40
C LEU A 151 15.96 -6.95 -6.04
N VAL A 152 15.01 -7.73 -5.48
CA VAL A 152 14.63 -9.02 -6.08
C VAL A 152 14.06 -8.80 -7.48
N GLY A 153 13.17 -7.84 -7.65
CA GLY A 153 12.50 -7.62 -8.93
C GLY A 153 13.43 -7.10 -10.02
N GLN A 154 14.47 -6.35 -9.67
CA GLN A 154 15.48 -5.87 -10.61
C GLN A 154 16.45 -6.97 -11.05
N ASN A 155 16.78 -7.93 -10.17
CA ASN A 155 17.75 -8.98 -10.46
C ASN A 155 17.12 -10.27 -11.01
N PHE A 156 15.94 -10.65 -10.52
CA PHE A 156 15.27 -11.93 -10.83
C PHE A 156 13.94 -11.74 -11.59
N GLY A 157 13.60 -10.52 -11.98
CA GLY A 157 12.34 -10.18 -12.63
C GLY A 157 11.27 -9.75 -11.63
N TRP A 158 10.46 -8.76 -12.00
CA TRP A 158 9.44 -8.17 -11.14
C TRP A 158 8.36 -9.18 -10.73
N GLN A 159 8.14 -10.22 -11.54
CA GLN A 159 7.23 -11.33 -11.28
C GLN A 159 7.58 -12.06 -9.97
N MET A 160 8.88 -12.23 -9.68
CA MET A 160 9.37 -12.93 -8.49
C MET A 160 9.03 -12.17 -7.21
N THR A 161 9.05 -10.83 -7.26
CA THR A 161 8.64 -9.99 -6.14
C THR A 161 7.18 -10.25 -5.75
N PHE A 162 6.27 -10.37 -6.73
CA PHE A 162 4.86 -10.67 -6.49
C PHE A 162 4.63 -12.11 -5.99
N ILE A 163 5.47 -13.07 -6.40
CA ILE A 163 5.46 -14.43 -5.83
C ILE A 163 5.84 -14.40 -4.36
N ILE A 164 6.92 -13.70 -4.00
CA ILE A 164 7.35 -13.55 -2.60
C ILE A 164 6.25 -12.91 -1.76
N ILE A 165 5.63 -11.83 -2.26
CA ILE A 165 4.49 -11.19 -1.60
C ILE A 165 3.35 -12.19 -1.38
N SER A 166 3.05 -13.01 -2.39
CA SER A 166 2.01 -14.03 -2.32
C SER A 166 2.33 -15.08 -1.24
N ILE A 167 3.59 -15.53 -1.14
CA ILE A 167 4.06 -16.46 -0.11
C ILE A 167 3.89 -15.85 1.29
N ILE A 168 4.30 -14.59 1.49
CA ILE A 168 4.12 -13.89 2.77
C ILE A 168 2.62 -13.74 3.08
N GLY A 169 1.80 -13.47 2.06
CA GLY A 169 0.34 -13.45 2.17
C GLY A 169 -0.24 -14.80 2.62
N VAL A 170 0.25 -15.92 2.07
CA VAL A 170 -0.14 -17.27 2.49
C VAL A 170 0.24 -17.53 3.94
N LEU A 171 1.45 -17.14 4.36
CA LEU A 171 1.88 -17.25 5.76
C LEU A 171 0.97 -16.45 6.70
N ALA A 172 0.60 -15.22 6.33
CA ALA A 172 -0.36 -14.41 7.06
C ALA A 172 -1.75 -15.06 7.10
N LEU A 173 -2.23 -15.60 5.97
CA LEU A 173 -3.52 -16.29 5.89
C LEU A 173 -3.56 -17.51 6.83
N ILE A 174 -2.54 -18.37 6.78
CA ILE A 174 -2.42 -19.54 7.67
C ILE A 174 -2.39 -19.08 9.13
N GLY A 175 -1.61 -18.03 9.43
CA GLY A 175 -1.56 -17.43 10.77
C GLY A 175 -2.93 -16.92 11.25
N ILE A 176 -3.70 -16.28 10.38
CA ILE A 176 -5.05 -15.80 10.69
C ILE A 176 -6.01 -16.99 10.92
N ILE A 177 -5.92 -18.04 10.12
CA ILE A 177 -6.74 -19.26 10.30
C ILE A 177 -6.52 -19.87 11.69
N ILE A 178 -5.26 -20.02 12.08
CA ILE A 178 -4.86 -20.72 13.31
C ILE A 178 -5.09 -19.85 14.54
N PHE A 179 -4.65 -18.59 14.53
CA PHE A 179 -4.55 -17.78 15.75
C PHE A 179 -5.72 -16.81 15.97
N VAL A 180 -6.46 -16.41 14.93
CA VAL A 180 -7.59 -15.47 15.11
C VAL A 180 -8.83 -16.26 15.57
N PRO A 181 -9.44 -15.93 16.72
CA PRO A 181 -10.63 -16.64 17.19
C PRO A 181 -11.86 -16.31 16.34
N MET A 182 -12.65 -17.33 16.00
CA MET A 182 -13.94 -17.15 15.32
C MET A 182 -15.00 -16.73 16.35
N ARG A 183 -15.24 -15.43 16.54
CA ARG A 183 -16.32 -14.93 17.40
C ARG A 183 -17.60 -14.78 16.58
N ARG A 184 -18.72 -15.35 17.05
CA ARG A 184 -20.06 -15.02 16.51
C ARG A 184 -20.42 -13.63 16.99
N GLU A 185 -20.04 -12.61 16.22
CA GLU A 185 -20.55 -11.27 16.47
C GLU A 185 -22.00 -11.19 15.97
N THR A 186 -22.93 -10.90 16.87
CA THR A 186 -24.29 -10.50 16.49
C THR A 186 -24.23 -9.10 15.93
N VAL A 187 -23.99 -8.98 14.62
CA VAL A 187 -23.94 -7.67 13.97
C VAL A 187 -25.34 -7.05 13.97
N LYS A 188 -25.60 -6.16 14.92
CA LYS A 188 -26.77 -5.24 14.93
C LYS A 188 -26.42 -3.90 14.25
N SER A 189 -25.61 -3.89 13.18
CA SER A 189 -25.44 -2.68 12.38
C SER A 189 -26.43 -2.68 11.21
N SER A 190 -27.21 -1.60 11.13
CA SER A 190 -28.14 -1.35 10.03
C SER A 190 -27.42 -0.53 8.97
N VAL A 191 -27.44 -0.98 7.72
CA VAL A 191 -26.87 -0.29 6.55
C VAL A 191 -27.33 1.17 6.46
N LEU A 192 -28.57 1.45 6.88
CA LEU A 192 -29.14 2.79 6.92
C LEU A 192 -28.45 3.73 7.91
N LYS A 193 -27.90 3.21 9.02
CA LYS A 193 -27.12 4.02 9.97
C LYS A 193 -25.73 4.36 9.42
N GLU A 194 -25.08 3.43 8.72
CA GLU A 194 -23.78 3.69 8.08
C GLU A 194 -23.89 4.68 6.92
N LEU A 195 -24.93 4.56 6.08
CA LEU A 195 -25.20 5.54 5.01
C LEU A 195 -25.55 6.94 5.55
N LYS A 196 -26.10 7.03 6.76
CA LYS A 196 -26.40 8.32 7.40
C LYS A 196 -25.12 9.05 7.84
N ILE A 197 -24.04 8.33 8.13
CA ILE A 197 -22.72 8.90 8.45
C ILE A 197 -22.13 9.60 7.22
N LEU A 198 -22.36 9.10 6.01
CA LEU A 198 -21.92 9.75 4.76
C LEU A 198 -22.57 11.12 4.52
N LYS A 199 -23.70 11.43 5.19
CA LYS A 199 -24.36 12.74 5.13
C LYS A 199 -23.76 13.77 6.10
N GLU A 200 -22.87 13.36 7.00
CA GLU A 200 -22.25 14.29 7.96
C GLU A 200 -21.15 15.12 7.31
N LYS A 201 -21.29 16.46 7.34
CA LYS A 201 -20.25 17.39 6.87
C LYS A 201 -18.90 17.18 7.54
N ARG A 202 -18.89 16.74 8.81
CA ARG A 202 -17.66 16.50 9.59
C ARG A 202 -16.82 15.36 9.02
N LEU A 203 -17.44 14.33 8.46
CA LEU A 203 -16.75 13.24 7.76
C LEU A 203 -16.02 13.79 6.53
N TRP A 204 -16.71 14.55 5.69
CA TRP A 204 -16.14 15.16 4.48
C TRP A 204 -15.03 16.15 4.78
N LEU A 205 -15.16 16.96 5.84
CA LEU A 205 -14.07 17.85 6.27
C LEU A 205 -12.84 17.06 6.72
N THR A 206 -13.02 15.96 7.44
CA THR A 206 -11.89 15.11 7.88
C THR A 206 -11.21 14.42 6.70
N LEU A 207 -12.00 13.93 5.73
CA LEU A 207 -11.48 13.35 4.48
C LEU A 207 -10.74 14.41 3.65
N ALA A 208 -11.29 15.62 3.54
CA ALA A 208 -10.64 16.72 2.81
C ALA A 208 -9.31 17.12 3.46
N VAL A 209 -9.27 17.31 4.78
CA VAL A 209 -8.02 17.62 5.51
C VAL A 209 -6.98 16.52 5.30
N THR A 210 -7.38 15.26 5.33
CA THR A 210 -6.48 14.12 5.07
C THR A 210 -5.97 14.14 3.63
N LEU A 211 -6.86 14.37 2.65
CA LEU A 211 -6.51 14.44 1.24
C LEU A 211 -5.53 15.58 0.95
N PHE A 212 -5.80 16.79 1.45
CA PHE A 212 -4.92 17.94 1.30
C PHE A 212 -3.61 17.77 2.07
N GLY A 213 -3.66 17.16 3.25
CA GLY A 213 -2.47 16.84 4.04
C GLY A 213 -1.51 15.90 3.32
N PHE A 214 -2.01 14.76 2.83
CA PHE A 214 -1.19 13.81 2.06
C PHE A 214 -0.75 14.39 0.71
N SER A 215 -1.63 15.12 0.00
CA SER A 215 -1.28 15.77 -1.28
C SER A 215 -0.15 16.80 -1.12
N SER A 216 -0.12 17.54 -0.01
CA SER A 216 0.95 18.49 0.30
C SER A 216 2.32 17.80 0.40
N VAL A 217 2.38 16.65 1.09
CA VAL A 217 3.62 15.86 1.23
C VAL A 217 4.13 15.37 -0.13
N PHE A 218 3.22 14.87 -0.99
CA PHE A 218 3.58 14.45 -2.36
C PHE A 218 4.06 15.62 -3.23
N CYS A 219 3.44 16.79 -3.11
CA CYS A 219 3.84 17.99 -3.86
C CYS A 219 5.22 18.48 -3.45
N LEU A 220 5.52 18.54 -2.15
CA LEU A 220 6.82 18.94 -1.62
C LEU A 220 7.94 17.99 -2.09
N LEU A 221 7.70 16.68 -2.07
CA LEU A 221 8.65 15.68 -2.58
C LEU A 221 8.94 15.88 -4.07
N HIS A 222 7.92 16.16 -4.88
CA HIS A 222 8.10 16.36 -6.32
C HIS A 222 8.83 17.67 -6.63
N ILE A 223 8.52 18.76 -5.92
CA ILE A 223 9.22 20.05 -6.06
C ILE A 223 10.70 19.92 -5.68
N HIS A 224 11.00 19.28 -4.55
CA HIS A 224 12.38 19.13 -4.09
C HIS A 224 13.21 18.23 -5.02
N PHE A 225 12.59 17.20 -5.63
CA PHE A 225 13.25 16.35 -6.62
C PHE A 225 13.46 17.08 -7.97
N PHE A 226 12.50 17.91 -8.38
CA PHE A 226 12.61 18.72 -9.61
C PHE A 226 13.66 19.83 -9.47
N ASP A 227 13.79 20.44 -8.29
CA ASP A 227 14.81 21.45 -8.01
C ASP A 227 16.22 20.83 -7.96
N VAL A 228 16.39 19.66 -7.34
CA VAL A 228 17.69 18.95 -7.32
C VAL A 228 18.12 18.53 -8.73
N ASN A 229 17.21 18.01 -9.55
CA ASN A 229 17.53 17.67 -10.95
C ASN A 229 17.80 18.91 -11.81
N ARG A 230 17.08 20.03 -11.61
CA ARG A 230 17.42 21.31 -12.25
C ARG A 230 18.79 21.82 -11.82
N CYS A 231 19.13 21.69 -10.54
CA CYS A 231 20.43 22.10 -10.03
C CYS A 231 21.54 21.29 -10.72
N PHE A 232 21.44 19.95 -10.76
CA PHE A 232 22.40 19.10 -11.49
C PHE A 232 22.47 19.40 -13.00
N THR A 233 21.34 19.68 -13.65
CA THR A 233 21.31 20.01 -15.08
C THR A 233 21.90 21.40 -15.34
N CYS A 234 21.73 22.35 -14.42
CA CYS A 234 22.38 23.66 -14.46
C CYS A 234 23.88 23.56 -14.19
N THR A 235 24.34 22.77 -13.21
CA THR A 235 25.78 22.58 -12.96
C THR A 235 26.47 21.89 -14.14
N GLY A 236 25.84 20.86 -14.72
CA GLY A 236 26.38 20.16 -15.90
C GLY A 236 26.38 21.00 -17.20
N LYS A 237 25.49 21.98 -17.34
CA LYS A 237 25.53 22.97 -18.45
C LYS A 237 26.47 24.13 -18.16
N LEU A 238 26.64 24.52 -16.89
CA LEU A 238 27.62 25.53 -16.52
C LEU A 238 29.04 25.01 -16.71
N ASP A 239 29.37 23.77 -16.35
CA ASP A 239 30.73 23.24 -16.55
C ASP A 239 31.16 23.23 -18.03
N PHE A 240 30.23 22.95 -18.96
CA PHE A 240 30.52 23.00 -20.40
C PHE A 240 30.66 24.42 -20.97
N LEU A 241 30.06 25.42 -20.33
CA LEU A 241 30.19 26.84 -20.71
C LEU A 241 31.34 27.55 -19.98
N PHE A 242 31.72 27.09 -18.78
CA PHE A 242 32.79 27.66 -17.97
C PHE A 242 34.19 27.12 -18.32
N ILE A 243 34.30 25.91 -18.88
CA ILE A 243 35.59 25.34 -19.32
C ILE A 243 36.22 26.11 -20.50
N ASN A 244 35.43 26.86 -21.28
CA ASN A 244 35.96 27.67 -22.39
C ASN A 244 36.18 29.17 -22.05
N HIS A 245 35.85 29.63 -20.83
CA HIS A 245 35.87 31.07 -20.55
C HIS A 245 36.63 31.54 -19.30
N PHE A 246 37.10 30.65 -18.41
CA PHE A 246 37.87 31.08 -17.23
C PHE A 246 39.19 30.31 -17.03
N ARG A 247 40.16 30.58 -17.92
CA ARG A 247 41.56 30.77 -17.51
C ARG A 247 41.66 32.19 -16.95
N GLY A 248 41.51 32.36 -15.64
CA GLY A 248 41.78 33.66 -15.03
C GLY A 248 41.03 33.93 -13.74
N GLY A 249 41.56 33.36 -12.64
CA GLY A 249 41.57 33.96 -11.30
C GLY A 249 40.24 34.33 -10.64
N CYS A 250 39.96 33.71 -9.50
CA CYS A 250 39.59 34.50 -8.33
C CYS A 250 39.95 33.76 -7.04
N ASP A 251 40.86 34.38 -6.31
CA ASP A 251 41.33 34.07 -4.96
C ASP A 251 40.42 34.76 -3.95
N ILE A 252 40.32 34.18 -2.76
CA ILE A 252 39.25 34.38 -1.78
C ILE A 252 39.53 35.63 -0.93
N ARG A 253 38.55 36.56 -0.85
CA ARG A 253 38.24 37.36 0.36
C ARG A 253 36.84 37.95 0.31
#